data_AF-A0A7S0AZB9-F1
#
_entry.id   AF-A0A7S0AZB9-F1
#
_cell.length_a   1.000
_cell.length_b   1.000
_cell.length_c   1.000
_cell.angle_alpha   90.00
_cell.angle_beta   90.00
_cell.angle_gamma   90.00
#
_symmetry.space_group_name_H-M   'P 1'
#
loop_
_entity.id
_entity.type
_entity.pdbx_description
1 polymer ?
#
loop_
_entity_poly.entity_id
_entity_poly.type
_entity_poly.pdbx_seq_one_letter_code
_entity_poly.pdbx_strand_id
1 'polypeptide(L)'
;AGHPGEEDIGNFVLQAKGDLALSKPYVCSGGVGTGSQIAAALALGADGVNCGTRFCATKECNWPESFKTRMVQASETDTVLMLRRLRNTCRVFRNEVAEEVEAIESEKGEDFDFNDVAHLVNGKRGREAERRGDADGGIWSAGQVVGLIDDIPSAQELMDTLVKETEEAVCSRLATLVSPRSRL
;
A
#
# COMPACT_ATOMS: atom_id res chain seq x y z
N ALA A 1 -2.46 -2.54 0.75
CA ALA A 1 -2.78 -2.52 2.19
C ALA A 1 -4.05 -3.31 2.39
N GLY A 2 -4.34 -3.77 3.61
CA GLY A 2 -5.40 -4.76 3.83
C GLY A 2 -4.86 -6.17 3.61
N HIS A 3 -5.68 -7.09 3.08
CA HIS A 3 -5.35 -8.51 3.06
C HIS A 3 -4.49 -8.90 1.83
N PRO A 4 -3.19 -9.22 2.00
CA PRO A 4 -2.30 -9.53 0.88
C PRO A 4 -2.34 -11.00 0.46
N GLY A 5 -3.16 -11.83 1.13
CA GLY A 5 -3.06 -13.28 1.06
C GLY A 5 -1.92 -13.82 1.94
N GLU A 6 -1.56 -15.08 1.72
CA GLU A 6 -0.66 -15.83 2.62
C GLU A 6 0.65 -16.28 1.95
N GLU A 7 0.84 -15.97 0.66
CA GLU A 7 1.97 -16.48 -0.14
C GLU A 7 3.20 -15.56 -0.12
N ASP A 8 3.07 -14.34 0.42
CA ASP A 8 4.14 -13.34 0.53
C ASP A 8 4.86 -13.03 -0.79
N ILE A 9 4.15 -13.12 -1.92
CA ILE A 9 4.72 -12.84 -3.24
C ILE A 9 4.68 -11.33 -3.50
N GLY A 10 5.86 -10.71 -3.56
CA GLY A 10 6.00 -9.30 -3.89
C GLY A 10 5.62 -8.98 -5.35
N ASN A 11 5.20 -7.73 -5.58
CA ASN A 11 4.68 -7.29 -6.87
C ASN A 11 5.68 -7.35 -8.03
N PHE A 12 6.98 -7.38 -7.77
CA PHE A 12 7.97 -7.59 -8.84
C PHE A 12 7.82 -8.97 -9.49
N VAL A 13 7.57 -10.00 -8.69
CA VAL A 13 7.38 -11.38 -9.17
C VAL A 13 5.94 -11.61 -9.61
N LEU A 14 4.96 -11.16 -8.80
CA LEU A 14 3.54 -11.43 -9.05
C LEU A 14 3.06 -10.81 -10.37
N GLN A 15 3.52 -9.59 -10.68
CA GLN A 15 3.17 -8.94 -11.96
C GLN A 15 3.76 -9.66 -13.17
N ALA A 16 5.05 -9.99 -13.12
CA ALA A 16 5.69 -10.73 -14.21
C ALA A 16 5.02 -12.10 -14.43
N LYS A 17 4.56 -12.76 -13.36
CA LYS A 17 3.76 -13.98 -13.47
C LYS A 17 2.39 -13.73 -14.10
N GLY A 18 1.77 -12.59 -13.79
CA GLY A 18 0.52 -12.12 -14.39
C GLY A 18 0.63 -11.99 -15.91
N ASP A 19 1.62 -11.26 -16.42
CA ASP A 19 1.89 -11.08 -17.86
C ASP A 19 2.01 -12.43 -18.61
N LEU A 20 2.74 -13.38 -18.01
CA LEU A 20 2.93 -14.71 -18.62
C LEU A 20 1.67 -15.60 -18.60
N ALA A 21 0.72 -15.34 -17.69
CA ALA A 21 -0.41 -16.24 -17.42
C ALA A 21 -1.76 -15.69 -17.87
N LEU A 22 -1.91 -14.36 -17.94
CA LEU A 22 -3.18 -13.70 -18.20
C LEU A 22 -3.25 -13.23 -19.65
N SER A 23 -4.38 -13.50 -20.29
CA SER A 23 -4.66 -13.02 -21.65
C SER A 23 -5.59 -11.80 -21.68
N LYS A 24 -6.10 -11.39 -20.51
CA LYS A 24 -7.01 -10.25 -20.34
C LYS A 24 -6.25 -9.10 -19.66
N PRO A 25 -6.66 -7.84 -19.89
CA PRO A 25 -6.04 -6.72 -19.21
C PRO A 25 -6.07 -6.87 -17.70
N TYR A 26 -4.99 -6.46 -17.03
CA TYR A 26 -4.88 -6.52 -15.57
C TYR A 26 -4.22 -5.28 -14.99
N VAL A 27 -4.48 -5.05 -13.70
CA VAL A 27 -4.03 -3.87 -12.98
C VAL A 27 -3.10 -4.30 -11.86
N CYS A 28 -1.95 -3.63 -11.74
CA CYS A 28 -1.06 -3.81 -10.60
C CYS A 28 -1.62 -3.10 -9.37
N SER A 29 -1.70 -3.80 -8.23
CA SER A 29 -2.16 -3.19 -6.99
C SER A 29 -1.22 -3.47 -5.82
N GLY A 30 -0.94 -2.43 -5.04
CA GLY A 30 -0.08 -2.50 -3.85
C GLY A 30 1.32 -1.93 -4.10
N GLY A 31 1.80 -1.09 -3.19
CA GLY A 31 3.16 -0.55 -3.28
C GLY A 31 3.36 0.57 -4.30
N VAL A 32 2.33 0.98 -5.05
CA VAL A 32 2.42 2.03 -6.08
C VAL A 32 2.02 3.40 -5.50
N GLY A 33 2.92 4.38 -5.62
CA GLY A 33 2.76 5.74 -5.12
C GLY A 33 3.52 6.82 -5.90
N THR A 34 4.38 6.45 -6.84
CA THR A 34 5.12 7.39 -7.73
C THR A 34 4.96 6.99 -9.20
N GLY A 35 5.16 7.92 -10.14
CA GLY A 35 5.05 7.62 -11.57
C GLY A 35 6.11 6.65 -12.08
N SER A 36 7.30 6.63 -11.46
CA SER A 36 8.33 5.63 -11.79
C SER A 36 7.87 4.19 -11.50
N GLN A 37 7.07 3.99 -10.44
CA GLN A 37 6.48 2.69 -10.12
C GLN A 37 5.36 2.31 -11.09
N ILE A 38 4.60 3.30 -11.60
CA ILE A 38 3.62 3.09 -12.66
C ILE A 38 4.34 2.64 -13.94
N ALA A 39 5.39 3.34 -14.37
CA ALA A 39 6.19 2.94 -15.52
C ALA A 39 6.74 1.51 -15.38
N ALA A 40 7.22 1.14 -14.18
CA ALA A 40 7.68 -0.22 -13.91
C ALA A 40 6.55 -1.26 -14.00
N ALA A 41 5.35 -0.95 -13.49
CA ALA A 41 4.19 -1.84 -13.59
C ALA A 41 3.77 -2.06 -15.05
N LEU A 42 3.71 -0.99 -15.85
CA LEU A 42 3.40 -1.06 -17.28
C LEU A 42 4.46 -1.88 -18.03
N ALA A 43 5.74 -1.69 -17.71
CA ALA A 43 6.83 -2.47 -18.30
C ALA A 43 6.79 -3.96 -17.92
N LEU A 44 6.17 -4.31 -16.79
CA LEU A 44 5.93 -5.69 -16.35
C LEU A 44 4.63 -6.28 -16.90
N GLY A 45 3.97 -5.61 -17.87
CA GLY A 45 2.82 -6.13 -18.60
C GLY A 45 1.45 -5.68 -18.07
N ALA A 46 1.38 -4.91 -16.97
CA ALA A 46 0.10 -4.41 -16.46
C ALA A 46 -0.46 -3.31 -17.38
N ASP A 47 -1.78 -3.20 -17.47
CA ASP A 47 -2.47 -2.15 -18.23
C ASP A 47 -2.83 -0.92 -17.39
N GLY A 48 -2.51 -0.96 -16.10
CA GLY A 48 -2.75 0.14 -15.18
C GLY A 48 -2.34 -0.20 -13.76
N VAL A 49 -2.57 0.74 -12.86
CA VAL A 49 -2.28 0.60 -11.43
C VAL A 49 -3.49 0.94 -10.56
N ASN A 50 -3.56 0.34 -9.38
CA ASN A 50 -4.49 0.69 -8.32
C ASN A 50 -3.73 1.15 -7.07
N CYS A 51 -3.96 2.39 -6.67
CA CYS A 51 -3.29 3.06 -5.57
C CYS A 51 -4.28 3.31 -4.43
N GLY A 52 -4.04 2.68 -3.27
CA GLY A 52 -4.83 2.92 -2.05
C GLY A 52 -4.20 3.99 -1.18
N THR A 53 -3.15 3.61 -0.44
CA THR A 53 -2.47 4.45 0.57
C THR A 53 -2.06 5.82 0.04
N ARG A 54 -1.55 5.93 -1.20
CA ARG A 54 -1.17 7.24 -1.79
C ARG A 54 -2.36 8.21 -1.92
N PHE A 55 -3.55 7.72 -2.23
CA PHE A 55 -4.77 8.54 -2.33
C PHE A 55 -5.43 8.82 -0.99
N CYS A 56 -5.07 8.10 0.09
CA CYS A 56 -5.50 8.48 1.44
C CYS A 56 -4.83 9.79 1.90
N ALA A 57 -3.64 10.09 1.39
CA ALA A 57 -2.92 11.34 1.61
C ALA A 57 -3.23 12.38 0.52
N THR A 58 -4.51 12.67 0.30
CA THR A 58 -4.97 13.79 -0.53
C THR A 58 -5.93 14.70 0.24
N LYS A 59 -6.09 15.95 -0.21
CA LYS A 59 -6.98 16.94 0.41
C LYS A 59 -8.43 16.46 0.45
N GLU A 60 -8.90 15.80 -0.61
CA GLU A 60 -10.28 15.33 -0.79
C GLU A 60 -10.57 14.05 0.00
N CYS A 61 -9.55 13.28 0.39
CA CYS A 61 -9.76 12.12 1.24
C CYS A 61 -10.33 12.58 2.59
N ASN A 62 -11.49 12.05 2.96
CA ASN A 62 -12.18 12.37 4.21
C ASN A 62 -11.57 11.65 5.43
N TRP A 63 -10.24 11.66 5.53
CA TRP A 63 -9.52 11.22 6.71
C TRP A 63 -9.17 12.40 7.60
N PRO A 64 -9.18 12.23 8.93
CA PRO A 64 -8.71 13.25 9.84
C PRO A 64 -7.26 13.64 9.54
N GLU A 65 -6.94 14.91 9.75
CA GLU A 65 -5.60 15.44 9.45
C GLU A 65 -4.49 14.71 10.22
N SER A 66 -4.78 14.23 11.44
CA SER A 66 -3.85 13.45 12.25
C SER A 66 -3.41 12.16 11.56
N PHE A 67 -4.31 11.47 10.85
CA PHE A 67 -3.96 10.25 10.11
C PHE A 67 -3.07 10.57 8.91
N LYS A 68 -3.40 11.63 8.15
CA LYS A 68 -2.58 12.07 7.01
C LYS A 68 -1.20 12.54 7.46
N THR A 69 -1.13 13.26 8.58
CA THR A 69 0.14 13.67 9.21
C THR A 69 0.98 12.46 9.61
N ARG A 70 0.37 11.42 10.21
CA ARG A 70 1.08 10.17 10.55
C ARG A 70 1.61 9.46 9.30
N MET A 71 0.86 9.47 8.20
CA MET A 71 1.32 8.91 6.94
C MET A 71 2.54 9.66 6.39
N VAL A 72 2.52 10.99 6.39
CA VAL A 72 3.65 11.83 5.91
C VAL A 72 4.91 11.64 6.77
N GLN A 73 4.75 11.31 8.05
CA GLN A 73 5.86 11.10 8.98
C GLN A 73 6.40 9.67 8.98
N ALA A 74 5.75 8.74 8.26
CA ALA A 74 6.05 7.32 8.33
C ALA A 74 7.18 6.92 7.38
N SER A 75 7.89 5.87 7.76
CA SER A 75 8.78 5.09 6.92
C SER A 75 8.06 3.89 6.29
N GLU A 76 8.70 3.25 5.33
CA GLU A 76 8.23 2.01 4.70
C GLU A 76 8.15 0.82 5.68
N THR A 77 8.79 0.94 6.84
CA THR A 77 8.80 -0.06 7.92
C THR A 77 7.70 0.13 8.97
N ASP A 78 6.97 1.24 8.92
CA ASP A 78 5.87 1.57 9.86
C ASP A 78 4.54 0.92 9.46
N THR A 79 4.61 -0.30 8.95
CA THR A 79 3.45 -1.17 8.74
C THR A 79 3.73 -2.56 9.29
N VAL A 80 2.68 -3.26 9.70
CA VAL A 80 2.78 -4.61 10.27
C VAL A 80 1.76 -5.55 9.64
N LEU A 81 2.07 -6.84 9.65
CA LEU A 81 1.16 -7.91 9.27
C LEU A 81 0.59 -8.55 10.53
N MET A 82 -0.72 -8.47 10.70
CA MET A 82 -1.47 -9.07 11.82
C MET A 82 -2.29 -10.27 11.33
N LEU A 83 -2.67 -11.15 12.27
CA LEU A 83 -3.59 -12.28 12.06
C LEU A 83 -3.04 -13.36 11.11
N ARG A 84 -1.71 -13.51 11.03
CA ARG A 84 -1.08 -14.46 10.11
C ARG A 84 -1.40 -15.89 10.47
N ARG A 85 -1.42 -16.22 11.77
CA ARG A 85 -1.76 -17.57 12.26
C ARG A 85 -3.18 -18.00 11.91
N LEU A 86 -4.08 -17.03 11.82
CA LEU A 86 -5.47 -17.27 11.46
C LEU A 86 -5.70 -17.36 9.94
N ARG A 87 -4.63 -17.30 9.12
CA ARG A 87 -4.70 -17.24 7.65
C ARG A 87 -5.66 -16.14 7.16
N ASN A 88 -5.67 -15.03 7.89
CA ASN A 88 -6.45 -13.84 7.61
C ASN A 88 -5.53 -12.62 7.66
N THR A 89 -4.34 -12.75 7.07
CA THR A 89 -3.27 -11.77 7.15
C THR A 89 -3.79 -10.41 6.69
N CYS A 90 -3.56 -9.36 7.48
CA CYS A 90 -3.89 -8.00 7.13
C CYS A 90 -2.69 -7.08 7.35
N ARG A 91 -2.37 -6.24 6.35
CA ARG A 91 -1.36 -5.18 6.46
C ARG A 91 -1.99 -3.88 6.90
N VAL A 92 -1.52 -3.37 8.04
CA VAL A 92 -2.02 -2.17 8.72
C VAL A 92 -0.88 -1.24 9.08
N PHE A 93 -1.20 0.02 9.38
CA PHE A 93 -0.22 0.95 9.93
C PHE A 93 0.25 0.46 11.31
N ARG A 94 1.54 0.61 11.62
CA ARG A 94 2.09 0.24 12.93
C ARG A 94 1.73 1.34 13.94
N ASN A 95 0.81 1.02 14.84
CA ASN A 95 0.39 1.87 15.95
C ASN A 95 0.16 1.04 17.21
N GLU A 96 -0.22 1.68 18.32
CA GLU A 96 -0.36 1.03 19.62
C GLU A 96 -1.30 -0.20 19.58
N VAL A 97 -2.47 -0.11 18.93
CA VAL A 97 -3.39 -1.27 18.82
C VAL A 97 -2.80 -2.38 17.95
N ALA A 98 -2.13 -2.05 16.85
CA ALA A 98 -1.53 -3.05 15.98
C ALA A 98 -0.38 -3.79 16.68
N GLU A 99 0.43 -3.08 17.47
CA GLU A 99 1.50 -3.67 18.29
C GLU A 99 0.94 -4.54 19.41
N GLU A 100 -0.17 -4.13 20.04
CA GLU A 100 -0.88 -4.95 21.03
C GLU A 100 -1.38 -6.27 20.42
N VAL A 101 -1.95 -6.24 19.22
CA VAL A 101 -2.37 -7.44 18.49
C VAL A 101 -1.19 -8.34 18.13
N GLU A 102 -0.09 -7.77 17.63
CA GLU A 102 1.15 -8.50 17.30
C GLU A 102 1.74 -9.17 18.55
N ALA A 103 1.73 -8.49 19.69
CA ALA A 103 2.20 -9.02 20.96
C ALA A 103 1.34 -10.20 21.45
N ILE A 104 0.00 -10.08 21.42
CA ILE A 104 -0.91 -11.16 21.81
C ILE A 104 -0.77 -12.38 20.89
N GLU A 105 -0.67 -12.16 19.57
CA GLU A 105 -0.46 -13.24 18.60
C GLU A 105 0.87 -13.96 18.83
N SER A 106 1.93 -13.21 19.16
CA SER A 106 3.26 -13.76 19.45
C SER A 106 3.28 -14.55 20.77
N GLU A 107 2.68 -14.01 21.83
CA GLU A 107 2.63 -14.64 23.15
C GLU A 107 1.87 -15.97 23.14
N LYS A 108 0.72 -16.02 22.46
CA LYS A 108 -0.14 -17.21 22.43
C LYS A 108 0.33 -18.29 21.47
N GLY A 109 1.09 -17.94 20.44
CA GLY A 109 1.63 -18.91 19.49
C GLY A 109 0.51 -19.75 18.85
N GLU A 110 0.60 -21.07 18.98
CA GLU A 110 -0.39 -22.01 18.39
C GLU A 110 -1.77 -21.94 19.07
N ASP A 111 -1.87 -21.43 20.29
CA ASP A 111 -3.13 -21.28 21.03
C ASP A 111 -3.86 -19.96 20.70
N PHE A 112 -3.34 -19.20 19.73
CA PHE A 112 -3.93 -17.94 19.31
C PHE A 112 -5.28 -18.14 18.60
N ASP A 113 -6.33 -17.53 19.14
CA ASP A 113 -7.67 -17.52 18.55
C ASP A 113 -8.12 -16.08 18.24
N PHE A 114 -9.01 -15.93 17.25
CA PHE A 114 -9.53 -14.61 16.89
C PHE A 114 -10.20 -13.88 18.06
N ASN A 115 -10.86 -14.60 18.98
CA ASN A 115 -11.54 -13.99 20.12
C ASN A 115 -10.58 -13.26 21.06
N ASP A 116 -9.29 -13.61 21.06
CA ASP A 116 -8.27 -12.96 21.87
C ASP A 116 -8.06 -11.50 21.47
N VAL A 117 -8.24 -11.18 20.19
CA VAL A 117 -7.99 -9.84 19.62
C VAL A 117 -9.24 -9.20 19.01
N ALA A 118 -10.37 -9.91 18.97
CA ALA A 118 -11.62 -9.44 18.37
C ALA A 118 -12.04 -8.05 18.87
N HIS A 119 -11.82 -7.76 20.15
CA HIS A 119 -12.14 -6.47 20.75
C HIS A 119 -11.21 -5.33 20.30
N LEU A 120 -9.96 -5.63 19.94
CA LEU A 120 -8.96 -4.69 19.41
C LEU A 120 -9.21 -4.40 17.92
N VAL A 121 -9.47 -5.44 17.13
CA VAL A 121 -9.55 -5.36 15.67
C VAL A 121 -10.95 -5.05 15.15
N ASN A 122 -11.90 -4.80 16.04
CA ASN A 122 -13.27 -4.54 15.62
C ASN A 122 -13.39 -3.22 14.85
N GLY A 123 -14.16 -3.23 13.76
CA GLY A 123 -14.34 -2.05 12.91
C GLY A 123 -15.08 -0.89 13.58
N LYS A 124 -15.76 -1.08 14.73
CA LYS A 124 -16.36 0.05 15.48
C LYS A 124 -15.27 0.89 16.15
N ARG A 125 -14.26 0.26 16.76
CA ARG A 125 -13.10 0.92 17.38
C ARG A 125 -12.33 1.73 16.35
N GLY A 126 -12.02 1.14 15.19
CA GLY A 126 -11.37 1.86 14.07
C GLY A 126 -12.16 3.10 13.63
N ARG A 127 -13.47 2.99 13.43
CA ARG A 127 -14.33 4.13 13.06
C ARG A 127 -14.44 5.19 14.15
N GLU A 128 -14.41 4.78 15.42
CA GLU A 128 -14.45 5.71 16.55
C GLU A 128 -13.13 6.49 16.69
N ALA A 129 -12.01 5.80 16.51
CA ALA A 129 -10.67 6.39 16.44
C ALA A 129 -10.57 7.39 15.28
N GLU A 130 -11.04 7.02 14.08
CA GLU A 130 -11.15 7.92 12.93
C GLU A 130 -12.00 9.15 13.25
N ARG A 131 -13.21 8.98 13.80
CA ARG A 131 -14.06 10.14 14.19
C ARG A 131 -13.42 11.07 15.20
N ARG A 132 -12.56 10.55 16.07
CA ARG A 132 -11.84 11.32 17.09
C ARG A 132 -10.52 11.90 16.58
N GLY A 133 -10.08 11.53 15.38
CA GLY A 133 -8.73 11.85 14.90
C GLY A 133 -7.63 11.17 15.71
N ASP A 134 -7.94 10.05 16.34
CA ASP A 134 -6.99 9.26 17.13
C ASP A 134 -6.37 8.17 16.22
N ALA A 135 -5.17 8.44 15.70
CA ALA A 135 -4.48 7.52 14.79
C ALA A 135 -3.90 6.29 15.49
N ASP A 136 -3.82 6.30 16.83
CA ASP A 136 -3.26 5.21 17.62
C ASP A 136 -4.35 4.36 18.28
N GLY A 137 -5.58 4.87 18.40
CA GLY A 137 -6.68 4.21 19.11
C GLY A 137 -7.41 3.08 18.36
N GLY A 138 -7.03 2.74 17.13
CA GLY A 138 -7.67 1.69 16.35
C GLY A 138 -6.87 1.21 15.14
N ILE A 139 -7.30 0.08 14.56
CA ILE A 139 -6.65 -0.48 13.38
C ILE A 139 -7.08 0.27 12.11
N TRP A 140 -6.11 0.67 11.29
CA TRP A 140 -6.35 1.24 9.96
C TRP A 140 -5.31 0.74 8.95
N SER A 141 -5.75 0.59 7.70
CA SER A 141 -4.94 -0.01 6.64
C SER A 141 -3.98 1.00 6.01
N ALA A 142 -2.69 0.66 6.01
CA ALA A 142 -1.65 1.36 5.25
C ALA A 142 -0.72 0.35 4.57
N GLY A 143 -0.18 0.71 3.41
CA GLY A 143 0.79 -0.11 2.68
C GLY A 143 2.18 0.47 2.87
N GLN A 144 3.22 -0.31 2.61
CA GLN A 144 4.61 0.13 2.74
C GLN A 144 4.97 1.34 1.86
N VAL A 145 4.18 1.60 0.81
CA VAL A 145 4.27 2.83 0.01
C VAL A 145 4.08 4.10 0.85
N VAL A 146 3.58 4.01 2.07
CA VAL A 146 3.49 5.14 3.01
C VAL A 146 4.83 5.83 3.21
N GLY A 147 5.96 5.09 3.18
CA GLY A 147 7.30 5.67 3.28
C GLY A 147 7.76 6.49 2.07
N LEU A 148 6.95 6.55 1.00
CA LEU A 148 7.17 7.41 -0.17
C LEU A 148 6.21 8.61 -0.21
N ILE A 149 5.44 8.82 0.86
CA ILE A 149 4.44 9.90 0.96
C ILE A 149 5.03 10.99 1.85
N ASP A 150 5.33 12.15 1.27
CA ASP A 150 5.89 13.31 1.98
C ASP A 150 5.01 14.58 1.88
N ASP A 151 3.84 14.46 1.23
CA ASP A 151 2.95 15.58 0.92
C ASP A 151 1.46 15.19 0.97
N ILE A 152 0.59 16.22 0.95
CA ILE A 152 -0.88 16.07 0.92
C ILE A 152 -1.46 16.96 -0.20
N PRO A 153 -1.28 16.57 -1.48
CA PRO A 153 -1.80 17.31 -2.63
C PRO A 153 -3.31 17.14 -2.78
N SER A 154 -3.94 17.89 -3.67
CA SER A 154 -5.24 17.52 -4.22
C SER A 154 -5.12 16.26 -5.08
N ALA A 155 -6.22 15.54 -5.27
CA ALA A 155 -6.26 14.35 -6.12
C ALA A 155 -5.87 14.68 -7.57
N GLN A 156 -6.24 15.87 -8.06
CA GLN A 156 -5.84 16.34 -9.39
C GLN A 156 -4.32 16.58 -9.47
N GLU A 157 -3.75 17.32 -8.52
CA GLU A 157 -2.29 17.58 -8.45
C GLU A 157 -1.49 16.26 -8.38
N LEU A 158 -1.97 15.29 -7.58
CA LEU A 158 -1.37 13.97 -7.49
C LEU A 158 -1.43 13.24 -8.83
N MET A 159 -2.59 13.21 -9.49
CA MET A 159 -2.74 12.55 -10.78
C MET A 159 -1.83 13.16 -11.85
N ASP A 160 -1.78 14.49 -11.93
CA ASP A 160 -0.92 15.21 -12.88
C ASP A 160 0.56 14.89 -12.62
N THR A 161 0.97 14.83 -11.35
CA THR A 161 2.32 14.44 -10.95
C THR A 161 2.64 13.00 -11.35
N LEU A 162 1.75 12.05 -11.05
CA LEU A 162 1.94 10.63 -11.39
C LEU A 162 2.06 10.42 -12.90
N VAL A 163 1.21 11.06 -13.70
CA VAL A 163 1.27 10.98 -15.17
C VAL A 163 2.58 11.56 -15.68
N LYS A 164 2.94 12.78 -15.25
CA LYS A 164 4.17 13.44 -15.66
C LYS A 164 5.42 12.60 -15.33
N GLU A 165 5.52 12.11 -14.09
CA GLU A 165 6.65 11.26 -13.66
C GLU A 165 6.71 9.94 -14.45
N THR A 166 5.55 9.38 -14.80
CA THR A 166 5.48 8.16 -15.64
C THR A 166 6.02 8.45 -17.05
N GLU A 167 5.57 9.54 -17.67
CA GLU A 167 6.06 9.97 -18.98
C GLU A 167 7.56 10.27 -18.95
N GLU A 168 8.07 10.95 -17.92
CA GLU A 168 9.50 11.21 -17.75
C GLU A 168 10.31 9.92 -17.58
N ALA A 169 9.81 8.96 -16.80
CA ALA A 169 10.46 7.67 -16.63
C ALA A 169 10.57 6.91 -17.97
N VAL A 170 9.51 6.89 -18.77
CA VAL A 170 9.47 6.16 -20.05
C VAL A 170 10.23 6.91 -21.15
N CYS A 171 9.85 8.15 -21.42
CA CYS A 171 10.27 8.91 -22.59
C CYS A 171 11.64 9.57 -22.41
N SER A 172 12.03 9.91 -21.18
CA SER A 172 13.30 10.57 -20.91
C SER A 172 14.32 9.60 -20.35
N ARG A 173 14.01 8.91 -19.24
CA ARG A 173 14.98 8.02 -18.59
C ARG A 173 15.22 6.74 -19.37
N LEU A 174 14.19 5.93 -19.62
CA LEU A 174 14.36 4.63 -20.28
C LEU A 174 14.80 4.76 -21.74
N ALA A 175 14.33 5.78 -22.46
CA ALA A 175 14.77 6.05 -23.82
C ALA A 175 16.29 6.23 -23.95
N THR A 176 16.96 6.82 -22.95
CA THR A 176 18.44 6.98 -22.96
C THR A 176 19.20 5.64 -22.88
N LEU A 177 18.54 4.59 -22.37
CA LEU A 177 19.14 3.26 -22.19
C LEU A 177 18.90 2.35 -23.41
N VAL A 178 18.00 2.72 -24.30
CA VAL A 178 17.66 1.95 -25.49
C VAL A 178 18.31 2.60 -26.70
N SER A 179 19.37 1.99 -27.23
CA SER A 179 19.87 2.35 -28.56
C SER A 179 18.97 1.72 -29.62
N PRO A 180 18.36 2.49 -30.54
CA PRO A 180 17.67 1.91 -31.67
C PRO A 180 18.69 1.10 -32.47
N ARG A 181 18.51 -0.22 -32.58
CA ARG A 181 19.25 -0.98 -33.61
C ARG A 181 18.77 -0.45 -34.95
N SER A 182 19.68 0.17 -35.70
CA SER A 182 19.50 0.50 -37.11
C SER A 182 18.89 -0.72 -37.81
N ARG A 183 17.66 -0.59 -38.32
CA ARG A 183 17.08 -1.56 -39.24
C ARG A 183 17.64 -1.23 -40.62
N LEU A 184 18.74 -1.87 -40.98
CA LEU A 184 19.15 -2.03 -42.38
C LEU A 184 18.28 -3.09 -43.05
#